data_AF-A0A9X3YLV5-F1
#
_entry.id   AF-A0A9X3YLV5-F1
#
_cell.length_a   1.000
_cell.length_b   1.000
_cell.length_c   1.000
_cell.angle_alpha   90.00
_cell.angle_beta   90.00
_cell.angle_gamma   90.00
#
_symmetry.space_group_name_H-M   'P 1'
#
loop_
_entity.id
_entity.type
_entity.pdbx_description
1 polymer ?
#
loop_
_entity_poly.entity_id
_entity_poly.type
_entity_poly.pdbx_seq_one_letter_code
_entity_poly.pdbx_strand_id
1 'polypeptide(L)'
;MRHIGFLAIALACGGANAATYVVDSTADTCTLADRCLRRAVALANADAATDTIVFDIPGDPAQPRRIVLGSELKITQPVVIDGYTQPGSSANTLGEGTNAQIRIVIDAGGGDRHALYVTRGPTEIRGVSLVNSATGSGLYIDREAAEVNLRGSFVGVEPDGVTAKPNRWGVTVAGEFNVIGGTTATDRNLVSGNTWSGVLLYGERSIRNAVVGNLIGTDRNAAPVLGNGWDGVQVTNARLSRIGGYSRALQNVIAGNGKGGVYLISNTPPGIEYLEVVSRIYGNGVNYAAVESDCSLTNDPGDADAGANECLNHPTIERATVVNGELVIEGAFDSAPNRPGRVALYGNTRACTSPRGGETGHFLGYADIATDAGGHAPLRFVTSEVAPGYSSVTAIAGVGQEDLFVDATSRVSPCVAVAYADRIFANGFQ
;
A
#
# COMPACT_ATOMS: atom_id res chain seq x y z
N MET A 1 -28.56 24.61 58.30
CA MET A 1 -28.50 23.85 57.02
C MET A 1 -27.32 22.90 57.13
N ARG A 2 -27.56 21.59 56.98
CA ARG A 2 -26.56 20.53 57.14
C ARG A 2 -25.68 20.51 55.89
N HIS A 3 -24.38 20.79 56.02
CA HIS A 3 -23.42 20.55 54.94
C HIS A 3 -23.11 19.06 54.88
N ILE A 4 -23.59 18.43 53.82
CA ILE A 4 -23.25 17.06 53.41
C ILE A 4 -21.83 17.12 52.82
N GLY A 5 -20.86 16.48 53.48
CA GLY A 5 -19.53 16.29 52.94
C GLY A 5 -19.55 15.22 51.85
N PHE A 6 -19.28 15.62 50.61
CA PHE A 6 -18.99 14.69 49.52
C PHE A 6 -17.58 14.13 49.71
N LEU A 7 -17.50 12.85 50.09
CA LEU A 7 -16.27 12.06 50.02
C LEU A 7 -16.05 11.68 48.55
N ALA A 8 -15.21 12.43 47.85
CA ALA A 8 -14.71 12.04 46.55
C ALA A 8 -13.73 10.88 46.75
N ILE A 9 -14.20 9.65 46.52
CA ILE A 9 -13.32 8.50 46.30
C ILE A 9 -12.63 8.76 44.96
N ALA A 10 -11.40 9.28 45.01
CA ALA A 10 -10.51 9.24 43.87
C ALA A 10 -10.22 7.76 43.58
N LEU A 11 -10.91 7.21 42.58
CA LEU A 11 -10.49 5.96 41.96
C LEU A 11 -9.13 6.25 41.34
N ALA A 12 -8.06 5.83 42.01
CA ALA A 12 -6.74 5.79 41.41
C ALA A 12 -6.84 4.83 40.23
N CYS A 13 -6.94 5.38 39.02
CA CYS A 13 -6.69 4.65 37.80
C CYS A 13 -5.19 4.32 37.82
N GLY A 14 -4.83 3.18 38.42
CA GLY A 14 -3.49 2.64 38.27
C GLY A 14 -3.27 2.41 36.79
N GLY A 15 -2.37 3.20 36.18
CA GLY A 15 -2.02 3.03 34.78
C GLY A 15 -1.60 1.59 34.55
N ALA A 16 -2.27 0.91 33.62
CA ALA A 16 -1.85 -0.41 33.18
C ALA A 16 -0.41 -0.27 32.63
N ASN A 17 0.52 -1.05 33.18
CA ASN A 17 1.92 -1.03 32.77
C ASN A 17 2.09 -2.00 31.60
N ALA A 18 2.52 -1.49 30.45
CA ALA A 18 2.84 -2.32 29.29
C ALA A 18 3.85 -3.43 29.66
N ALA A 19 3.46 -4.67 29.40
CA ALA A 19 4.27 -5.86 29.61
C ALA A 19 5.06 -6.24 28.35
N THR A 20 6.12 -7.03 28.53
CA THR A 20 6.84 -7.68 27.44
C THR A 20 6.75 -9.20 27.58
N TYR A 21 6.22 -9.87 26.57
CA TYR A 21 6.10 -11.32 26.50
C TYR A 21 7.09 -11.88 25.48
N VAL A 22 8.03 -12.69 25.96
CA VAL A 22 9.02 -13.37 25.11
C VAL A 22 8.43 -14.69 24.61
N VAL A 23 8.50 -14.91 23.29
CA VAL A 23 8.16 -16.17 22.62
C VAL A 23 9.43 -16.98 22.38
N ASP A 24 9.52 -18.19 22.92
CA ASP A 24 10.69 -19.08 22.82
C ASP A 24 10.38 -20.46 22.23
N SER A 25 9.15 -20.69 21.76
CA SER A 25 8.72 -21.96 21.19
C SER A 25 7.99 -21.78 19.87
N THR A 26 8.19 -22.73 18.95
CA THR A 26 7.44 -22.84 17.68
C THR A 26 6.08 -23.51 17.84
N ALA A 27 5.76 -24.05 19.01
CA ALA A 27 4.47 -24.68 19.26
C ALA A 27 3.34 -23.62 19.25
N ASP A 28 2.16 -23.99 18.75
CA ASP A 28 0.98 -23.12 18.85
C ASP A 28 0.26 -23.25 20.20
N THR A 29 0.29 -24.45 20.78
CA THR A 29 -0.22 -24.74 22.13
C THR A 29 0.93 -25.02 23.07
N CYS A 30 0.98 -24.31 24.20
CA CYS A 30 2.07 -24.44 25.16
C CYS A 30 1.64 -24.98 26.51
N THR A 31 2.59 -25.64 27.14
CA THR A 31 2.56 -25.88 28.59
C THR A 31 2.87 -24.57 29.35
N LEU A 32 2.81 -24.59 30.68
CA LEU A 32 3.25 -23.43 31.48
C LEU A 32 4.77 -23.17 31.38
N ALA A 33 5.55 -24.14 30.90
CA ALA A 33 7.00 -24.02 30.75
C ALA A 33 7.42 -23.42 29.40
N ASP A 34 6.61 -23.61 28.34
CA ASP A 34 6.87 -23.05 27.01
C ASP A 34 6.18 -21.69 26.85
N ARG A 35 6.87 -20.72 26.26
CA ARG A 35 6.28 -19.42 25.93
C ARG A 35 6.04 -19.34 24.43
N CYS A 36 4.87 -19.78 23.97
CA CYS A 36 4.48 -19.61 22.56
C CYS A 36 3.70 -18.33 22.31
N LEU A 37 3.65 -17.98 21.02
CA LEU A 37 2.91 -16.85 20.49
C LEU A 37 1.44 -16.82 20.92
N ARG A 38 0.70 -17.93 20.86
CA ARG A 38 -0.71 -17.95 21.28
C ARG A 38 -0.91 -17.56 22.73
N ARG A 39 -0.01 -18.02 23.62
CA ARG A 39 -0.04 -17.65 25.03
C ARG A 39 0.33 -16.18 25.23
N ALA A 40 1.36 -15.69 24.54
CA ALA A 40 1.75 -14.29 24.58
C ALA A 40 0.59 -13.35 24.15
N VAL A 41 -0.09 -13.70 23.05
CA VAL A 41 -1.28 -12.97 22.59
C VAL A 41 -2.44 -13.07 23.59
N ALA A 42 -2.68 -14.23 24.21
CA ALA A 42 -3.72 -14.37 25.22
C ALA A 42 -3.46 -13.51 26.46
N LEU A 43 -2.19 -13.35 26.86
CA LEU A 43 -1.79 -12.47 27.94
C LEU A 43 -1.96 -11.00 27.54
N ALA A 44 -1.49 -10.60 26.37
CA ALA A 44 -1.67 -9.24 25.85
C ALA A 44 -3.16 -8.87 25.70
N ASN A 45 -4.01 -9.80 25.25
CA ASN A 45 -5.44 -9.59 25.15
C ASN A 45 -6.16 -9.42 26.51
N ALA A 46 -5.50 -9.79 27.62
CA ALA A 46 -6.03 -9.62 28.97
C ALA A 46 -5.71 -8.25 29.58
N ASP A 47 -4.85 -7.46 28.94
CA ASP A 47 -4.46 -6.11 29.35
C ASP A 47 -4.92 -5.08 28.30
N ALA A 48 -5.34 -3.90 28.74
CA ALA A 48 -5.67 -2.79 27.84
C ALA A 48 -4.44 -1.93 27.50
N ALA A 49 -3.31 -2.11 28.20
CA ALA A 49 -2.04 -1.51 27.84
C ALA A 49 -1.53 -2.05 26.50
N THR A 50 -0.71 -1.25 25.81
CA THR A 50 -0.02 -1.69 24.59
C THR A 50 1.17 -2.55 24.96
N ASP A 51 0.92 -3.85 25.09
CA ASP A 51 1.96 -4.83 25.40
C ASP A 51 2.87 -5.10 24.20
N THR A 52 4.06 -5.65 24.47
CA THR A 52 5.03 -6.03 23.44
C THR A 52 5.28 -7.53 23.44
N ILE A 53 5.22 -8.15 22.27
CA ILE A 53 5.59 -9.54 22.02
C ILE A 53 6.91 -9.54 21.24
N VAL A 54 7.92 -10.19 21.83
CA VAL A 54 9.26 -10.36 21.26
C VAL A 54 9.57 -11.85 21.12
N PHE A 55 10.59 -12.20 20.34
CA PHE A 55 10.93 -13.58 19.99
C PHE A 55 12.38 -13.89 20.32
N ASP A 56 12.61 -15.05 20.94
CA ASP A 56 13.93 -15.64 21.23
C ASP A 56 13.82 -17.17 21.11
N ILE A 57 13.33 -17.64 19.96
CA ILE A 57 13.12 -19.07 19.72
C ILE A 57 14.47 -19.75 19.41
N PRO A 58 14.90 -20.75 20.21
CA PRO A 58 16.20 -21.42 20.02
C PRO A 58 16.36 -22.09 18.65
N GLY A 59 17.61 -22.20 18.20
CA GLY A 59 18.01 -22.88 16.96
C GLY A 59 19.06 -22.11 16.16
N ASP A 60 19.35 -22.55 14.94
CA ASP A 60 20.25 -21.83 14.01
C ASP A 60 19.69 -20.45 13.64
N PRO A 61 20.37 -19.32 13.95
CA PRO A 61 19.90 -17.97 13.62
C PRO A 61 19.77 -17.71 12.12
N ALA A 62 20.41 -18.52 11.25
CA ALA A 62 20.27 -18.43 9.81
C ALA A 62 18.98 -19.08 9.27
N GLN A 63 18.23 -19.81 10.10
CA GLN A 63 17.01 -20.50 9.72
C GLN A 63 15.76 -19.76 10.23
N PRO A 64 14.67 -19.67 9.46
CA PRO A 64 13.39 -19.20 9.98
C PRO A 64 12.81 -20.12 11.05
N ARG A 65 11.97 -19.56 11.93
CA ARG A 65 11.18 -20.24 12.96
C ARG A 65 9.72 -20.19 12.54
N ARG A 66 9.17 -21.35 12.22
CA ARG A 66 7.78 -21.47 11.77
C ARG A 66 6.87 -21.86 12.92
N ILE A 67 5.89 -21.02 13.19
CA ILE A 67 4.78 -21.26 14.12
C ILE A 67 3.57 -21.61 13.27
N VAL A 68 3.14 -22.88 13.31
CA VAL A 68 1.95 -23.35 12.57
C VAL A 68 0.74 -23.28 13.47
N LEU A 69 -0.21 -22.41 13.13
CA LEU A 69 -1.40 -22.16 13.93
C LEU A 69 -2.42 -23.30 13.79
N GLY A 70 -2.85 -23.86 14.93
CA GLY A 70 -3.93 -24.85 15.02
C GLY A 70 -5.33 -24.22 14.95
N SER A 71 -5.45 -22.93 15.27
CA SER A 71 -6.68 -22.14 15.14
C SER A 71 -6.37 -20.67 14.85
N GLU A 72 -7.39 -19.89 14.51
CA GLU A 72 -7.23 -18.45 14.29
C GLU A 72 -6.61 -17.76 15.51
N LEU A 73 -5.64 -16.87 15.28
CA LEU A 73 -4.96 -16.11 16.32
C LEU A 73 -5.51 -14.67 16.33
N LYS A 74 -6.40 -14.40 17.29
CA LYS A 74 -7.09 -13.11 17.42
C LYS A 74 -6.36 -12.16 18.36
N ILE A 75 -6.17 -10.93 17.91
CA ILE A 75 -5.60 -9.81 18.67
C ILE A 75 -6.74 -8.86 18.99
N THR A 76 -7.11 -8.79 20.26
CA THR A 76 -8.29 -8.06 20.75
C THR A 76 -7.95 -6.87 21.61
N GLN A 77 -6.67 -6.63 21.88
CA GLN A 77 -6.15 -5.46 22.59
C GLN A 77 -4.93 -4.89 21.86
N PRO A 78 -4.55 -3.64 22.13
CA PRO A 78 -3.34 -3.03 21.58
C PRO A 78 -2.10 -3.88 21.83
N VAL A 79 -1.30 -4.14 20.79
CA VAL A 79 -0.07 -4.94 20.94
C VAL A 79 0.99 -4.57 19.89
N VAL A 80 2.26 -4.64 20.27
CA VAL A 80 3.39 -4.65 19.34
C VAL A 80 3.89 -6.08 19.19
N ILE A 81 3.89 -6.61 17.97
CA ILE A 81 4.52 -7.89 17.61
C ILE A 81 5.78 -7.59 16.82
N ASP A 82 6.93 -7.79 17.44
CA ASP A 82 8.24 -7.46 16.86
C ASP A 82 9.05 -8.71 16.51
N GLY A 83 8.87 -9.23 15.30
CA GLY A 83 9.64 -10.33 14.74
C GLY A 83 11.12 -10.00 14.50
N TYR A 84 11.51 -8.73 14.48
CA TYR A 84 12.92 -8.34 14.36
C TYR A 84 13.74 -8.61 15.62
N THR A 85 13.08 -8.91 16.74
CA THR A 85 13.76 -9.33 17.98
C THR A 85 14.35 -10.74 17.92
N GLN A 86 13.84 -11.61 17.03
CA GLN A 86 14.37 -12.95 16.85
C GLN A 86 15.84 -12.92 16.41
N PRO A 87 16.75 -13.65 17.08
CA PRO A 87 18.14 -13.78 16.63
C PRO A 87 18.28 -14.14 15.15
N GLY A 88 19.10 -13.36 14.44
CA GLY A 88 19.34 -13.50 13.00
C GLY A 88 18.42 -12.65 12.11
N SER A 89 17.46 -11.92 12.67
CA SER A 89 16.62 -10.97 11.95
C SER A 89 17.33 -9.63 11.69
N SER A 90 16.96 -8.95 10.60
CA SER A 90 17.40 -7.58 10.33
C SER A 90 16.42 -6.85 9.41
N ALA A 91 16.20 -5.56 9.66
CA ALA A 91 15.31 -4.73 8.86
C ALA A 91 15.91 -4.38 7.49
N ASN A 92 15.04 -4.05 6.54
CA ASN A 92 15.46 -3.62 5.21
C ASN A 92 16.23 -2.30 5.25
N THR A 93 17.27 -2.21 4.42
CA THR A 93 18.09 -1.00 4.22
C THR A 93 18.13 -0.53 2.77
N LEU A 94 17.58 -1.30 1.83
CA LEU A 94 17.63 -0.97 0.41
C LEU A 94 16.62 0.14 0.06
N GLY A 95 17.01 1.06 -0.82
CA GLY A 95 16.10 2.05 -1.41
C GLY A 95 15.08 1.43 -2.38
N GLU A 96 15.46 0.35 -3.06
CA GLU A 96 14.63 -0.44 -3.98
C GLU A 96 14.71 -1.93 -3.59
N GLY A 97 13.63 -2.70 -3.72
CA GLY A 97 13.60 -4.09 -3.25
C GLY A 97 13.67 -4.21 -1.71
N THR A 98 14.01 -5.38 -1.19
CA THR A 98 14.15 -5.62 0.26
C THR A 98 15.23 -6.64 0.58
N ASN A 99 16.18 -6.25 1.44
CA ASN A 99 17.17 -7.15 2.04
C ASN A 99 16.83 -7.57 3.47
N ALA A 100 15.60 -7.31 3.93
CA ALA A 100 15.15 -7.75 5.25
C ALA A 100 15.41 -9.26 5.44
N GLN A 101 15.94 -9.60 6.62
CA GLN A 101 16.08 -10.97 7.08
C GLN A 101 14.93 -11.24 8.03
N ILE A 102 13.89 -11.90 7.51
CA ILE A 102 12.73 -12.31 8.30
C ILE A 102 13.05 -13.67 8.93
N ARG A 103 12.87 -13.80 10.25
CA ARG A 103 13.10 -15.09 10.95
C ARG A 103 11.87 -15.68 11.61
N ILE A 104 10.77 -14.95 11.68
CA ILE A 104 9.50 -15.46 12.22
C ILE A 104 8.52 -15.69 11.08
N VAL A 105 8.03 -16.93 10.95
CA VAL A 105 6.95 -17.30 10.05
C VAL A 105 5.73 -17.66 10.88
N ILE A 106 4.63 -16.94 10.69
CA ILE A 106 3.31 -17.25 11.24
C ILE A 106 2.51 -17.91 10.11
N ASP A 107 2.39 -19.23 10.19
CA ASP A 107 1.77 -20.07 9.18
C ASP A 107 0.34 -20.43 9.62
N ALA A 108 -0.66 -20.04 8.83
CA ALA A 108 -2.07 -20.30 9.14
C ALA A 108 -2.47 -21.79 9.02
N GLY A 109 -1.58 -22.67 8.59
CA GLY A 109 -1.79 -24.13 8.54
C GLY A 109 -2.61 -24.62 7.35
N GLY A 110 -2.85 -23.79 6.33
CA GLY A 110 -3.53 -24.17 5.08
C GLY A 110 -5.06 -24.22 5.18
N GLY A 111 -5.64 -23.73 6.28
CA GLY A 111 -7.07 -23.78 6.57
C GLY A 111 -7.87 -22.55 6.15
N ASP A 112 -9.05 -22.43 6.72
CA ASP A 112 -10.06 -21.40 6.46
C ASP A 112 -9.91 -20.12 7.29
N ARG A 113 -8.72 -19.90 7.87
CA ARG A 113 -8.44 -18.90 8.89
C ARG A 113 -7.43 -17.87 8.45
N HIS A 114 -7.45 -16.70 9.06
CA HIS A 114 -6.39 -15.70 8.93
C HIS A 114 -5.10 -16.15 9.64
N ALA A 115 -3.92 -15.73 9.16
CA ALA A 115 -2.69 -15.92 9.95
C ALA A 115 -2.71 -15.02 11.19
N LEU A 116 -3.12 -13.76 11.04
CA LEU A 116 -3.43 -12.85 12.14
C LEU A 116 -4.78 -12.16 11.92
N TYR A 117 -5.61 -12.11 12.96
CA TYR A 117 -6.87 -11.39 12.97
C TYR A 117 -6.86 -10.30 14.05
N VAL A 118 -6.77 -9.04 13.65
CA VAL A 118 -6.74 -7.88 14.55
C VAL A 118 -8.13 -7.26 14.64
N THR A 119 -8.71 -7.20 15.83
CA THR A 119 -10.04 -6.57 16.06
C THR A 119 -9.95 -5.23 16.77
N ARG A 120 -8.77 -4.87 17.31
CA ARG A 120 -8.51 -3.58 17.96
C ARG A 120 -7.08 -3.13 17.70
N GLY A 121 -6.89 -1.81 17.67
CA GLY A 121 -5.58 -1.19 17.81
C GLY A 121 -5.57 -0.14 18.92
N PRO A 122 -4.46 0.61 19.08
CA PRO A 122 -3.30 0.60 18.19
C PRO A 122 -2.52 -0.72 18.24
N THR A 123 -2.15 -1.27 17.08
CA THR A 123 -1.38 -2.52 16.98
C THR A 123 -0.26 -2.35 15.97
N GLU A 124 0.95 -2.79 16.28
CA GLU A 124 2.07 -2.82 15.35
C GLU A 124 2.53 -4.25 15.10
N ILE A 125 2.71 -4.62 13.84
CA ILE A 125 3.21 -5.93 13.43
C ILE A 125 4.40 -5.69 12.51
N ARG A 126 5.57 -6.20 12.88
CA ARG A 126 6.77 -6.04 12.07
C ARG A 126 7.71 -7.24 12.07
N GLY A 127 8.47 -7.39 10.98
CA GLY A 127 9.54 -8.39 10.88
C GLY A 127 9.05 -9.84 10.86
N VAL A 128 7.83 -10.08 10.39
CA VAL A 128 7.21 -11.42 10.30
C VAL A 128 6.87 -11.79 8.86
N SER A 129 6.77 -13.09 8.58
CA SER A 129 6.18 -13.64 7.36
C SER A 129 4.80 -14.25 7.68
N LEU A 130 3.74 -13.81 7.00
CA LEU A 130 2.36 -14.24 7.19
C LEU A 130 1.88 -15.06 5.98
N VAL A 131 1.64 -16.36 6.17
CA VAL A 131 1.49 -17.29 5.03
C VAL A 131 0.46 -18.38 5.24
N ASN A 132 0.13 -19.06 4.13
CA ASN A 132 -0.58 -20.34 4.10
C ASN A 132 -2.04 -20.29 4.59
N SER A 133 -2.78 -19.23 4.27
CA SER A 133 -4.24 -19.17 4.48
C SER A 133 -5.01 -19.50 3.20
N ALA A 134 -5.74 -20.62 3.14
CA ALA A 134 -6.39 -21.05 1.90
C ALA A 134 -7.62 -20.20 1.52
N THR A 135 -8.40 -19.75 2.51
CA THR A 135 -9.61 -18.94 2.24
C THR A 135 -9.59 -17.57 2.90
N GLY A 136 -8.59 -17.28 3.73
CA GLY A 136 -8.45 -16.02 4.46
C GLY A 136 -7.22 -15.23 4.04
N SER A 137 -7.01 -14.14 4.76
CA SER A 137 -5.89 -13.22 4.59
C SER A 137 -4.67 -13.61 5.45
N GLY A 138 -3.47 -13.22 5.02
CA GLY A 138 -2.29 -13.24 5.90
C GLY A 138 -2.51 -12.35 7.12
N LEU A 139 -2.95 -11.11 6.89
CA LEU A 139 -3.42 -10.20 7.94
C LEU A 139 -4.85 -9.74 7.64
N TYR A 140 -5.74 -9.88 8.60
CA TYR A 140 -7.09 -9.31 8.55
C TYR A 140 -7.27 -8.28 9.66
N ILE A 141 -7.56 -7.04 9.28
CA ILE A 141 -7.84 -5.91 10.17
C ILE A 141 -9.35 -5.67 10.15
N ASP A 142 -10.01 -5.93 11.27
CA ASP A 142 -11.46 -5.83 11.40
C ASP A 142 -11.98 -4.41 11.21
N ARG A 143 -13.28 -4.31 10.91
CA ARG A 143 -14.00 -3.03 10.80
C ARG A 143 -14.04 -2.17 12.07
N GLU A 144 -13.81 -2.78 13.24
CA GLU A 144 -13.70 -2.06 14.51
C GLU A 144 -12.25 -1.79 14.94
N ALA A 145 -11.27 -2.27 14.16
CA ALA A 145 -9.87 -1.96 14.41
C ALA A 145 -9.50 -0.61 13.80
N ALA A 146 -8.65 0.13 14.51
CA ALA A 146 -8.06 1.35 14.00
C ALA A 146 -6.58 1.42 14.39
N GLU A 147 -5.79 2.20 13.65
CA GLU A 147 -4.36 2.43 13.95
C GLU A 147 -3.52 1.13 13.98
N VAL A 148 -3.81 0.20 13.08
CA VAL A 148 -3.00 -1.01 12.88
C VAL A 148 -1.91 -0.74 11.84
N ASN A 149 -0.66 -0.99 12.21
CA ASN A 149 0.52 -0.77 11.40
C ASN A 149 1.17 -2.12 11.04
N LEU A 150 1.25 -2.46 9.75
CA LEU A 150 2.05 -3.57 9.25
C LEU A 150 3.30 -3.02 8.58
N ARG A 151 4.48 -3.37 9.10
CA ARG A 151 5.76 -2.79 8.65
C ARG A 151 6.83 -3.85 8.42
N GLY A 152 7.66 -3.67 7.40
CA GLY A 152 8.84 -4.49 7.17
C GLY A 152 8.56 -6.00 7.19
N SER A 153 7.39 -6.43 6.72
CA SER A 153 6.89 -7.79 6.85
C SER A 153 6.62 -8.41 5.48
N PHE A 154 6.65 -9.74 5.41
CA PHE A 154 6.37 -10.50 4.20
C PHE A 154 4.99 -11.14 4.29
N VAL A 155 4.20 -11.10 3.21
CA VAL A 155 2.83 -11.62 3.21
C VAL A 155 2.57 -12.40 1.93
N GLY A 156 2.28 -13.70 2.07
CA GLY A 156 2.10 -14.64 0.96
C GLY A 156 3.40 -15.22 0.39
N VAL A 157 4.53 -14.87 0.98
CA VAL A 157 5.86 -15.35 0.57
C VAL A 157 6.68 -15.81 1.77
N GLU A 158 7.50 -16.82 1.54
CA GLU A 158 8.47 -17.31 2.51
C GLU A 158 9.56 -16.25 2.80
N PRO A 159 10.31 -16.38 3.91
CA PRO A 159 11.37 -15.43 4.28
C PRO A 159 12.49 -15.22 3.26
N ASP A 160 12.63 -16.11 2.27
CA ASP A 160 13.56 -15.91 1.16
C ASP A 160 13.13 -14.77 0.23
N GLY A 161 11.85 -14.37 0.27
CA GLY A 161 11.25 -13.31 -0.54
C GLY A 161 11.06 -13.67 -2.02
N VAL A 162 11.16 -14.95 -2.36
CA VAL A 162 11.06 -15.45 -3.76
C VAL A 162 10.16 -16.69 -3.86
N THR A 163 9.96 -17.44 -2.78
CA THR A 163 9.10 -18.62 -2.74
C THR A 163 7.70 -18.23 -2.27
N ALA A 164 6.70 -18.39 -3.12
CA ALA A 164 5.30 -18.15 -2.75
C ALA A 164 4.80 -19.21 -1.75
N LYS A 165 4.16 -18.75 -0.69
CA LYS A 165 3.38 -19.57 0.24
C LYS A 165 2.02 -18.87 0.44
N PRO A 166 1.09 -19.08 -0.51
CA PRO A 166 -0.03 -18.19 -0.72
C PRO A 166 -0.97 -18.07 0.49
N ASN A 167 -1.50 -16.87 0.68
CA ASN A 167 -2.81 -16.68 1.30
C ASN A 167 -3.88 -16.52 0.20
N ARG A 168 -5.16 -16.41 0.58
CA ARG A 168 -6.18 -15.94 -0.36
C ARG A 168 -5.94 -14.48 -0.68
N TRP A 169 -6.10 -13.61 0.31
CA TRP A 169 -5.69 -12.21 0.23
C TRP A 169 -4.39 -12.00 1.00
N GLY A 170 -3.55 -11.07 0.59
CA GLY A 170 -2.38 -10.73 1.42
C GLY A 170 -2.83 -10.04 2.71
N VAL A 171 -3.32 -8.81 2.57
CA VAL A 171 -3.80 -7.99 3.68
C VAL A 171 -5.21 -7.50 3.40
N THR A 172 -6.14 -7.71 4.34
CA THR A 172 -7.49 -7.14 4.28
C THR A 172 -7.67 -6.08 5.35
N VAL A 173 -8.15 -4.90 4.95
CA VAL A 173 -8.34 -3.74 5.81
C VAL A 173 -9.80 -3.31 5.77
N ALA A 174 -10.56 -3.68 6.79
CA ALA A 174 -11.96 -3.28 6.94
C ALA A 174 -12.18 -2.10 7.88
N GLY A 175 -11.18 -1.79 8.73
CA GLY A 175 -11.19 -0.70 9.69
C GLY A 175 -10.48 0.56 9.18
N GLU A 176 -10.24 1.52 10.06
CA GLU A 176 -9.81 2.88 9.72
C GLU A 176 -8.42 3.26 10.23
N PHE A 177 -7.80 4.29 9.63
CA PHE A 177 -6.51 4.84 10.08
C PHE A 177 -5.36 3.81 10.15
N ASN A 178 -5.39 2.77 9.32
CA ASN A 178 -4.36 1.74 9.29
C ASN A 178 -3.26 2.09 8.30
N VAL A 179 -2.03 1.63 8.56
CA VAL A 179 -0.88 1.83 7.68
C VAL A 179 -0.29 0.47 7.29
N ILE A 180 -0.32 0.18 6.00
CA ILE A 180 0.39 -0.94 5.40
C ILE A 180 1.63 -0.37 4.73
N GLY A 181 2.78 -0.61 5.36
CA GLY A 181 4.09 -0.11 4.95
C GLY A 181 4.50 1.12 5.75
N GLY A 182 5.13 2.10 5.11
CA GLY A 182 5.58 3.31 5.78
C GLY A 182 6.45 4.19 4.90
N THR A 183 7.07 5.20 5.51
CA THR A 183 7.83 6.24 4.81
C THR A 183 9.33 5.96 4.72
N THR A 184 9.76 4.84 5.29
CA THR A 184 11.18 4.46 5.37
C THR A 184 11.41 3.10 4.70
N ALA A 185 12.66 2.84 4.31
CA ALA A 185 13.05 1.55 3.76
C ALA A 185 12.74 0.39 4.73
N THR A 186 12.87 0.60 6.04
CA THR A 186 12.62 -0.43 7.06
C THR A 186 11.14 -0.83 7.15
N ASP A 187 10.23 0.05 6.75
CA ASP A 187 8.79 -0.20 6.83
C ASP A 187 8.23 -0.98 5.64
N ARG A 188 9.02 -1.16 4.58
CA ARG A 188 8.60 -1.78 3.31
C ARG A 188 8.15 -3.23 3.50
N ASN A 189 6.87 -3.49 3.26
CA ASN A 189 6.37 -4.86 3.17
C ASN A 189 6.58 -5.45 1.77
N LEU A 190 6.63 -6.77 1.70
CA LEU A 190 6.55 -7.56 0.48
C LEU A 190 5.25 -8.36 0.48
N VAL A 191 4.29 -7.98 -0.37
CA VAL A 191 2.95 -8.57 -0.44
C VAL A 191 2.73 -9.19 -1.82
N SER A 192 3.05 -10.48 -1.93
CA SER A 192 3.22 -11.16 -3.21
C SER A 192 2.77 -12.62 -3.14
N GLY A 193 2.55 -13.25 -4.29
CA GLY A 193 2.22 -14.67 -4.38
C GLY A 193 0.89 -15.08 -3.71
N ASN A 194 0.00 -14.14 -3.40
CA ASN A 194 -1.34 -14.45 -2.89
C ASN A 194 -2.26 -14.84 -4.05
N THR A 195 -3.28 -15.66 -3.81
CA THR A 195 -4.13 -16.19 -4.90
C THR A 195 -5.19 -15.20 -5.39
N TRP A 196 -5.53 -14.20 -4.57
CA TRP A 196 -6.40 -13.06 -4.91
C TRP A 196 -5.58 -11.76 -4.85
N SER A 197 -6.15 -10.66 -4.36
CA SER A 197 -5.50 -9.37 -4.32
C SER A 197 -4.41 -9.33 -3.26
N GLY A 198 -3.34 -8.57 -3.52
CA GLY A 198 -2.27 -8.36 -2.54
C GLY A 198 -2.80 -7.63 -1.30
N VAL A 199 -3.35 -6.43 -1.51
CA VAL A 199 -4.01 -5.65 -0.47
C VAL A 199 -5.46 -5.41 -0.87
N LEU A 200 -6.39 -5.58 0.08
CA LEU A 200 -7.82 -5.32 -0.09
C LEU A 200 -8.28 -4.31 0.97
N LEU A 201 -8.70 -3.12 0.54
CA LEU A 201 -9.45 -2.16 1.37
C LEU A 201 -10.94 -2.45 1.17
N TYR A 202 -11.66 -2.77 2.25
CA TYR A 202 -12.99 -3.36 2.14
C TYR A 202 -14.03 -2.78 3.09
N GLY A 203 -15.14 -2.31 2.51
CA GLY A 203 -16.33 -1.86 3.23
C GLY A 203 -16.24 -0.42 3.71
N GLU A 204 -17.41 0.15 4.02
CA GLU A 204 -17.60 1.59 4.25
C GLU A 204 -16.89 2.16 5.50
N ARG A 205 -16.41 1.27 6.38
CA ARG A 205 -15.59 1.59 7.55
C ARG A 205 -14.10 1.57 7.25
N SER A 206 -13.70 1.08 6.08
CA SER A 206 -12.33 1.16 5.58
C SER A 206 -12.07 2.58 5.10
N ILE A 207 -11.72 3.45 6.04
CA ILE A 207 -11.50 4.87 5.78
C ILE A 207 -10.14 5.34 6.26
N ARG A 208 -9.55 6.30 5.54
CA ARG A 208 -8.29 6.95 5.96
C ARG A 208 -7.13 5.97 6.17
N ASN A 209 -7.08 4.93 5.35
CA ASN A 209 -5.99 3.96 5.36
C ASN A 209 -4.86 4.41 4.42
N ALA A 210 -3.63 4.02 4.73
CA ALA A 210 -2.46 4.29 3.90
C ALA A 210 -1.79 2.98 3.49
N VAL A 211 -1.64 2.77 2.20
CA VAL A 211 -0.83 1.69 1.60
C VAL A 211 0.35 2.37 0.93
N VAL A 212 1.51 2.41 1.58
CA VAL A 212 2.65 3.24 1.14
C VAL A 212 3.98 2.52 1.29
N GLY A 213 4.90 2.72 0.35
CA GLY A 213 6.26 2.19 0.41
C GLY A 213 6.38 0.66 0.29
N ASN A 214 5.37 -0.04 -0.25
CA ASN A 214 5.34 -1.50 -0.34
C ASN A 214 5.84 -2.04 -1.69
N LEU A 215 6.24 -3.31 -1.69
CA LEU A 215 6.42 -4.14 -2.88
C LEU A 215 5.21 -5.06 -3.01
N ILE A 216 4.47 -4.98 -4.12
CA ILE A 216 3.20 -5.70 -4.30
C ILE A 216 3.21 -6.44 -5.65
N GLY A 217 3.18 -7.78 -5.59
CA GLY A 217 3.23 -8.66 -6.77
C GLY A 217 4.63 -8.86 -7.36
N THR A 218 5.66 -8.40 -6.65
CA THR A 218 7.06 -8.55 -7.04
C THR A 218 7.81 -9.55 -6.17
N ASP A 219 9.02 -9.92 -6.56
CA ASP A 219 9.95 -10.59 -5.64
C ASP A 219 10.67 -9.57 -4.73
N ARG A 220 11.56 -10.06 -3.87
CA ARG A 220 12.38 -9.19 -3.00
C ARG A 220 13.26 -8.19 -3.74
N ASN A 221 13.55 -8.38 -5.02
CA ASN A 221 14.35 -7.45 -5.83
C ASN A 221 13.47 -6.44 -6.58
N ALA A 222 12.17 -6.39 -6.26
CA ALA A 222 11.16 -5.62 -6.97
C ALA A 222 10.95 -6.05 -8.44
N ALA A 223 11.32 -7.28 -8.80
CA ALA A 223 11.05 -7.84 -10.12
C ALA A 223 9.62 -8.37 -10.20
N PRO A 224 8.89 -8.13 -11.32
CA PRO A 224 7.47 -8.51 -11.47
C PRO A 224 7.29 -10.00 -11.80
N VAL A 225 7.78 -10.88 -10.93
CA VAL A 225 7.82 -12.34 -11.17
C VAL A 225 6.99 -13.15 -10.17
N LEU A 226 6.41 -12.49 -9.15
CA LEU A 226 5.72 -13.14 -8.05
C LEU A 226 4.34 -12.51 -7.78
N GLY A 227 3.60 -12.31 -8.88
CA GLY A 227 2.30 -11.66 -8.89
C GLY A 227 1.30 -12.21 -7.89
N ASN A 228 0.44 -11.32 -7.36
CA ASN A 228 -0.80 -11.77 -6.77
C ASN A 228 -1.77 -12.20 -7.89
N GLY A 229 -2.68 -13.14 -7.63
CA GLY A 229 -3.53 -13.74 -8.65
C GLY A 229 -4.60 -12.80 -9.21
N TRP A 230 -4.94 -11.72 -8.49
CA TRP A 230 -5.88 -10.68 -8.91
C TRP A 230 -5.16 -9.32 -9.00
N ASP A 231 -5.72 -8.28 -8.40
CA ASP A 231 -5.17 -6.92 -8.42
C ASP A 231 -4.06 -6.77 -7.39
N GLY A 232 -3.13 -5.85 -7.62
CA GLY A 232 -2.13 -5.51 -6.60
C GLY A 232 -2.80 -4.94 -5.35
N VAL A 233 -3.59 -3.87 -5.54
CA VAL A 233 -4.45 -3.28 -4.53
C VAL A 233 -5.88 -3.21 -5.05
N GLN A 234 -6.81 -3.80 -4.31
CA GLN A 234 -8.23 -3.71 -4.58
C GLN A 234 -8.89 -2.82 -3.52
N VAL A 235 -9.77 -1.94 -3.96
CA VAL A 235 -10.55 -1.04 -3.12
C VAL A 235 -12.02 -1.35 -3.38
N THR A 236 -12.78 -1.62 -2.32
CA THR A 236 -14.20 -1.97 -2.44
C THR A 236 -15.00 -1.26 -1.37
N ASN A 237 -15.76 -0.24 -1.76
CA ASN A 237 -16.56 0.62 -0.88
C ASN A 237 -15.73 1.26 0.24
N ALA A 238 -14.50 1.65 -0.06
CA ALA A 238 -13.55 2.24 0.90
C ALA A 238 -13.18 3.66 0.45
N ARG A 239 -12.93 4.57 1.40
CA ARG A 239 -12.77 6.00 1.06
C ARG A 239 -11.64 6.70 1.82
N LEU A 240 -11.31 7.90 1.37
CA LEU A 240 -10.32 8.79 1.98
C LEU A 240 -8.95 8.13 2.19
N SER A 241 -8.59 7.17 1.35
CA SER A 241 -7.38 6.35 1.54
C SER A 241 -6.28 6.77 0.55
N ARG A 242 -5.04 6.42 0.87
CA ARG A 242 -3.86 6.74 0.05
C ARG A 242 -3.17 5.47 -0.39
N ILE A 243 -2.85 5.36 -1.68
CA ILE A 243 -2.04 4.29 -2.27
C ILE A 243 -0.81 4.93 -2.92
N GLY A 244 0.26 5.00 -2.13
CA GLY A 244 1.52 5.60 -2.53
C GLY A 244 1.67 7.05 -2.05
N GLY A 245 2.40 7.89 -2.77
CA GLY A 245 2.53 9.31 -2.45
C GLY A 245 3.56 10.04 -3.29
N TYR A 246 3.59 11.37 -3.19
CA TYR A 246 4.43 12.28 -3.98
C TYR A 246 5.94 12.28 -3.62
N SER A 247 6.46 11.19 -3.06
CA SER A 247 7.89 11.01 -2.85
C SER A 247 8.26 9.54 -3.11
N ARG A 248 9.49 9.29 -3.59
CA ARG A 248 9.95 7.92 -3.89
C ARG A 248 9.80 6.96 -2.72
N ALA A 249 9.98 7.42 -1.49
CA ALA A 249 9.85 6.59 -0.29
C ALA A 249 8.41 6.18 0.02
N LEU A 250 7.43 6.98 -0.43
CA LEU A 250 6.00 6.68 -0.26
C LEU A 250 5.45 5.79 -1.37
N GLN A 251 6.09 5.73 -2.54
CA GLN A 251 5.59 4.97 -3.66
C GLN A 251 5.55 3.47 -3.37
N ASN A 252 4.43 2.85 -3.69
CA ASN A 252 4.42 1.40 -3.84
C ASN A 252 5.01 1.03 -5.21
N VAL A 253 5.65 -0.14 -5.27
CA VAL A 253 5.94 -0.84 -6.52
C VAL A 253 4.90 -1.93 -6.70
N ILE A 254 3.98 -1.74 -7.64
CA ILE A 254 2.85 -2.63 -7.89
C ILE A 254 2.99 -3.23 -9.30
N ALA A 255 3.45 -4.47 -9.37
CA ALA A 255 3.79 -5.08 -10.64
C ALA A 255 3.58 -6.59 -10.64
N GLY A 256 3.47 -7.20 -11.83
CA GLY A 256 3.37 -8.66 -11.99
C GLY A 256 2.03 -9.28 -11.58
N ASN A 257 1.04 -8.49 -11.13
CA ASN A 257 -0.24 -9.01 -10.67
C ASN A 257 -1.12 -9.51 -11.84
N GLY A 258 -1.97 -10.51 -11.58
CA GLY A 258 -2.77 -11.19 -12.61
C GLY A 258 -3.85 -10.32 -13.25
N LYS A 259 -4.31 -9.26 -12.57
CA LYS A 259 -5.26 -8.25 -13.08
C LYS A 259 -4.64 -6.84 -13.09
N GLY A 260 -5.32 -5.84 -12.55
CA GLY A 260 -4.85 -4.46 -12.50
C GLY A 260 -3.81 -4.21 -11.42
N GLY A 261 -3.19 -3.04 -11.47
CA GLY A 261 -2.36 -2.56 -10.36
C GLY A 261 -3.23 -2.14 -9.18
N VAL A 262 -4.07 -1.13 -9.41
CA VAL A 262 -5.06 -0.63 -8.47
C VAL A 262 -6.45 -0.69 -9.10
N TYR A 263 -7.40 -1.37 -8.46
CA TYR A 263 -8.77 -1.51 -8.94
C TYR A 263 -9.78 -1.02 -7.89
N LEU A 264 -10.67 -0.12 -8.28
CA LEU A 264 -11.71 0.50 -7.44
C LEU A 264 -13.09 -0.06 -7.81
N ILE A 265 -13.85 -0.46 -6.78
CA ILE A 265 -15.21 -0.99 -6.90
C ILE A 265 -16.09 -0.23 -5.91
N SER A 266 -17.03 0.57 -6.42
CA SER A 266 -18.03 1.22 -5.58
C SER A 266 -19.42 0.72 -5.97
N ASN A 267 -20.10 0.05 -5.05
CA ASN A 267 -21.49 -0.41 -5.23
C ASN A 267 -22.51 0.37 -4.38
N THR A 268 -22.08 1.38 -3.61
CA THR A 268 -22.98 2.23 -2.81
C THR A 268 -22.89 3.72 -3.19
N PRO A 269 -24.04 4.39 -3.50
CA PRO A 269 -24.13 5.85 -3.59
C PRO A 269 -24.03 6.54 -2.20
N PRO A 270 -23.48 7.76 -2.10
CA PRO A 270 -22.79 8.51 -3.14
C PRO A 270 -21.37 7.94 -3.22
N GLY A 271 -20.99 7.40 -4.38
CA GLY A 271 -19.78 6.61 -4.59
C GLY A 271 -18.48 7.40 -4.51
N ILE A 272 -18.33 8.27 -3.51
CA ILE A 272 -17.17 9.14 -3.38
C ILE A 272 -16.10 8.41 -2.57
N GLU A 273 -15.47 7.46 -3.25
CA GLU A 273 -14.17 6.95 -2.89
C GLU A 273 -13.15 8.03 -3.31
N TYR A 274 -12.72 8.89 -2.38
CA TYR A 274 -11.52 9.69 -2.60
C TYR A 274 -10.32 8.81 -2.29
N LEU A 275 -9.56 8.47 -3.32
CA LEU A 275 -8.37 7.66 -3.23
C LEU A 275 -7.24 8.38 -3.94
N GLU A 276 -6.21 8.74 -3.19
CA GLU A 276 -4.98 9.29 -3.76
C GLU A 276 -4.09 8.15 -4.24
N VAL A 277 -3.88 8.02 -5.55
CA VAL A 277 -3.02 6.97 -6.13
C VAL A 277 -1.79 7.59 -6.79
N VAL A 278 -0.64 7.46 -6.10
CA VAL A 278 0.66 7.92 -6.59
C VAL A 278 1.69 6.83 -6.36
N SER A 279 1.70 5.85 -7.26
CA SER A 279 2.53 4.64 -7.15
C SER A 279 3.21 4.32 -8.48
N ARG A 280 4.24 3.49 -8.42
CA ARG A 280 4.88 2.90 -9.59
C ARG A 280 4.16 1.59 -9.94
N ILE A 281 3.42 1.59 -11.04
CA ILE A 281 2.50 0.53 -11.43
C ILE A 281 2.79 0.09 -12.87
N TYR A 282 3.31 -1.12 -13.07
CA TYR A 282 3.73 -1.60 -14.39
C TYR A 282 3.69 -3.13 -14.48
N GLY A 283 3.60 -3.67 -15.70
CA GLY A 283 3.70 -5.11 -15.94
C GLY A 283 2.67 -5.96 -15.20
N ASN A 284 1.48 -5.41 -14.94
CA ASN A 284 0.31 -6.16 -14.47
C ASN A 284 -0.45 -6.73 -15.68
N GLY A 285 -1.51 -7.52 -15.45
CA GLY A 285 -2.25 -8.22 -16.49
C GLY A 285 -2.62 -7.36 -17.71
N VAL A 286 -2.43 -7.93 -18.92
CA VAL A 286 -2.42 -7.23 -20.23
C VAL A 286 -3.68 -6.45 -20.62
N ASN A 287 -4.78 -6.63 -19.89
CA ASN A 287 -6.06 -5.99 -20.19
C ASN A 287 -6.43 -4.89 -19.20
N TYR A 288 -5.57 -4.61 -18.21
CA TYR A 288 -5.91 -3.74 -17.10
C TYR A 288 -5.00 -2.50 -17.05
N ALA A 289 -5.59 -1.34 -16.79
CA ALA A 289 -4.87 -0.10 -16.53
C ALA A 289 -4.22 -0.12 -15.15
N ALA A 290 -3.27 0.80 -14.94
CA ALA A 290 -2.62 0.97 -13.65
C ALA A 290 -3.59 1.39 -12.53
N VAL A 291 -4.60 2.21 -12.86
CA VAL A 291 -5.72 2.58 -11.99
C VAL A 291 -7.02 2.41 -12.75
N GLU A 292 -7.95 1.65 -12.19
CA GLU A 292 -9.23 1.34 -12.81
C GLU A 292 -10.41 1.55 -11.86
N SER A 293 -11.54 1.93 -12.44
CA SER A 293 -12.85 2.04 -11.79
C SER A 293 -13.95 1.65 -12.80
N ASP A 294 -15.20 1.59 -12.35
CA ASP A 294 -16.38 1.37 -13.21
C ASP A 294 -16.77 2.62 -14.06
N CYS A 295 -15.89 3.62 -14.13
CA CYS A 295 -16.07 4.88 -14.86
C CYS A 295 -15.83 4.76 -16.37
N SER A 296 -16.30 5.74 -17.15
CA SER A 296 -15.96 5.85 -18.58
C SER A 296 -14.44 5.89 -18.82
N LEU A 297 -14.01 5.49 -20.01
CA LEU A 297 -12.61 5.59 -20.45
C LEU A 297 -12.31 6.89 -21.20
N THR A 298 -13.34 7.68 -21.53
CA THR A 298 -13.20 8.89 -22.35
C THR A 298 -13.39 10.13 -21.51
N ASN A 299 -12.49 11.10 -21.65
CA ASN A 299 -12.69 12.41 -21.06
C ASN A 299 -13.99 13.05 -21.59
N ASP A 300 -14.79 13.66 -20.72
CA ASP A 300 -16.02 14.36 -21.08
C ASP A 300 -15.95 15.88 -20.77
N PRO A 301 -16.73 16.71 -21.48
CA PRO A 301 -16.71 18.15 -21.27
C PRO A 301 -17.15 18.56 -19.87
N GLY A 302 -16.23 19.16 -19.12
CA GLY A 302 -16.51 19.69 -17.78
C GLY A 302 -16.54 18.62 -16.68
N ASP A 303 -16.17 17.37 -16.99
CA ASP A 303 -15.98 16.29 -16.01
C ASP A 303 -17.25 16.07 -15.17
N ALA A 304 -18.34 15.82 -15.90
CA ALA A 304 -19.70 15.76 -15.37
C ALA A 304 -20.06 14.38 -14.82
N ASP A 305 -19.20 13.38 -15.02
CA ASP A 305 -19.38 12.03 -14.54
C ASP A 305 -19.34 11.97 -12.99
N ALA A 306 -19.97 10.92 -12.45
CA ALA A 306 -19.98 10.65 -11.01
C ALA A 306 -19.67 9.18 -10.74
N GLY A 307 -18.88 8.92 -9.69
CA GLY A 307 -18.48 7.58 -9.31
C GLY A 307 -17.23 7.59 -8.43
N ALA A 308 -16.57 6.44 -8.32
CA ALA A 308 -15.32 6.31 -7.59
C ALA A 308 -14.28 7.28 -8.16
N ASN A 309 -13.61 8.04 -7.29
CA ASN A 309 -12.75 9.16 -7.66
C ASN A 309 -13.41 10.13 -8.65
N GLU A 310 -14.71 10.40 -8.50
CA GLU A 310 -15.49 11.31 -9.35
C GLU A 310 -15.46 10.96 -10.85
N CYS A 311 -14.99 9.77 -11.21
CA CYS A 311 -14.72 9.42 -12.60
C CYS A 311 -13.87 10.45 -13.35
N LEU A 312 -12.95 11.12 -12.64
CA LEU A 312 -12.17 12.22 -13.18
C LEU A 312 -11.58 11.90 -14.55
N ASN A 313 -11.75 12.86 -15.45
CA ASN A 313 -10.93 12.99 -16.65
C ASN A 313 -9.45 12.75 -16.33
N HIS A 314 -8.71 12.14 -17.24
CA HIS A 314 -7.26 11.99 -17.10
C HIS A 314 -6.52 13.14 -17.80
N PRO A 315 -5.28 13.48 -17.41
CA PRO A 315 -4.46 14.42 -18.17
C PRO A 315 -4.27 13.98 -19.62
N THR A 316 -4.16 14.94 -20.52
CA THR A 316 -3.74 14.72 -21.91
C THR A 316 -2.32 15.26 -22.06
N ILE A 317 -1.38 14.39 -22.39
CA ILE A 317 -0.02 14.80 -22.76
C ILE A 317 0.01 14.99 -24.28
N GLU A 318 0.41 16.17 -24.74
CA GLU A 318 0.53 16.47 -26.17
C GLU A 318 1.94 16.16 -26.66
N ARG A 319 2.95 16.43 -25.83
CA ARG A 319 4.36 16.26 -26.21
C ARG A 319 5.25 16.01 -25.00
N ALA A 320 6.25 15.16 -25.21
CA ALA A 320 7.37 14.98 -24.30
C ALA A 320 8.69 14.98 -25.07
N THR A 321 9.57 15.94 -24.76
CA THR A 321 10.86 16.09 -25.44
C THR A 321 12.01 16.24 -24.48
N VAL A 322 13.12 15.56 -24.73
CA VAL A 322 14.39 15.83 -24.06
C VAL A 322 15.21 16.81 -24.88
N VAL A 323 15.47 17.99 -24.31
CA VAL A 323 16.27 19.06 -24.91
C VAL A 323 17.28 19.55 -23.88
N ASN A 324 18.54 19.68 -24.25
CA ASN A 324 19.62 20.15 -23.37
C ASN A 324 19.76 19.37 -22.04
N GLY A 325 19.31 18.11 -21.98
CA GLY A 325 19.36 17.29 -20.76
C GLY A 325 18.18 17.47 -19.82
N GLU A 326 17.16 18.22 -20.24
CA GLU A 326 15.89 18.38 -19.52
C GLU A 326 14.77 17.72 -20.31
N LEU A 327 13.92 16.96 -19.62
CA LEU A 327 12.65 16.46 -20.14
C LEU A 327 11.58 17.54 -19.93
N VAL A 328 11.04 18.03 -21.04
CA VAL A 328 9.91 18.95 -21.09
C VAL A 328 8.65 18.17 -21.47
N ILE A 329 7.63 18.22 -20.63
CA ILE A 329 6.32 17.59 -20.83
C ILE A 329 5.27 18.71 -20.93
N GLU A 330 4.51 18.69 -22.01
CA GLU A 330 3.46 19.67 -22.30
C GLU A 330 2.14 18.96 -22.57
N GLY A 331 1.04 19.57 -22.14
CA GLY A 331 -0.30 19.04 -22.32
C GLY A 331 -1.33 19.87 -21.57
N ALA A 332 -2.40 19.21 -21.12
CA ALA A 332 -3.47 19.84 -20.36
C ALA A 332 -4.19 18.86 -19.44
N PHE A 333 -4.99 19.41 -18.54
CA PHE A 333 -5.99 18.72 -17.75
C PHE A 333 -7.29 19.49 -17.81
N ASP A 334 -8.37 18.79 -18.16
CA ASP A 334 -9.72 19.36 -18.25
C ASP A 334 -10.59 18.72 -17.17
N SER A 335 -11.19 19.53 -16.30
CA SER A 335 -12.12 19.08 -15.25
C SER A 335 -13.17 20.15 -14.97
N ALA A 336 -13.90 20.05 -13.87
CA ALA A 336 -14.83 21.08 -13.44
C ALA A 336 -14.13 22.45 -13.27
N PRO A 337 -14.82 23.58 -13.53
CA PRO A 337 -14.22 24.92 -13.46
C PRO A 337 -13.64 25.31 -12.10
N ASN A 338 -12.59 26.15 -12.11
CA ASN A 338 -11.96 26.76 -10.93
C ASN A 338 -11.50 25.76 -9.87
N ARG A 339 -11.05 24.58 -10.29
CA ARG A 339 -10.73 23.47 -9.42
C ARG A 339 -9.21 23.32 -9.27
N PRO A 340 -8.67 23.44 -8.06
CA PRO A 340 -7.25 23.18 -7.82
C PRO A 340 -6.95 21.68 -7.91
N GLY A 341 -5.74 21.35 -8.34
CA GLY A 341 -5.30 19.97 -8.40
C GLY A 341 -3.80 19.85 -8.61
N ARG A 342 -3.37 18.61 -8.82
CA ARG A 342 -2.01 18.23 -9.14
C ARG A 342 -2.00 17.23 -10.27
N VAL A 343 -0.99 17.31 -11.12
CA VAL A 343 -0.68 16.27 -12.09
C VAL A 343 0.63 15.62 -11.70
N ALA A 344 0.61 14.34 -11.36
CA ALA A 344 1.78 13.50 -11.14
C ALA A 344 2.32 13.01 -12.49
N LEU A 345 3.63 13.14 -12.74
CA LEU A 345 4.28 12.75 -13.98
C LEU A 345 5.19 11.54 -13.78
N TYR A 346 5.16 10.62 -14.73
CA TYR A 346 5.92 9.39 -14.68
C TYR A 346 6.70 9.16 -15.97
N GLY A 347 7.96 8.75 -15.83
CA GLY A 347 8.83 8.30 -16.91
C GLY A 347 8.85 6.78 -16.98
N ASN A 348 8.48 6.23 -18.14
CA ASN A 348 8.38 4.80 -18.37
C ASN A 348 9.59 4.34 -19.18
N THR A 349 10.31 3.33 -18.67
CA THR A 349 11.44 2.71 -19.38
C THR A 349 11.02 1.55 -20.28
N ARG A 350 9.78 1.09 -20.10
CA ARG A 350 9.14 0.06 -20.92
C ARG A 350 8.12 0.74 -21.81
N ALA A 351 7.99 0.24 -23.03
CA ALA A 351 6.89 0.63 -23.90
C ALA A 351 5.58 0.22 -23.22
N CYS A 352 4.63 1.14 -23.15
CA CYS A 352 3.32 0.83 -22.59
C CYS A 352 2.58 -0.13 -23.51
N THR A 353 2.13 -1.25 -22.97
CA THR A 353 1.46 -2.31 -23.75
C THR A 353 -0.04 -2.39 -23.51
N SER A 354 -0.61 -1.60 -22.59
CA SER A 354 -2.03 -1.68 -22.24
C SER A 354 -2.90 -0.83 -23.17
N PRO A 355 -3.96 -1.40 -23.77
CA PRO A 355 -4.91 -0.67 -24.61
C PRO A 355 -5.92 0.18 -23.81
N ARG A 356 -5.93 0.13 -22.47
CA ARG A 356 -6.91 0.84 -21.59
C ARG A 356 -6.34 2.05 -20.84
N GLY A 357 -5.11 2.45 -21.12
CA GLY A 357 -4.40 3.52 -20.40
C GLY A 357 -2.98 3.11 -20.03
N GLY A 358 -2.13 4.09 -19.74
CA GLY A 358 -0.70 3.89 -19.53
C GLY A 358 -0.32 3.21 -18.22
N GLU A 359 0.91 2.72 -18.15
CA GLU A 359 1.57 2.30 -16.91
C GLU A 359 2.15 3.54 -16.20
N THR A 360 2.40 3.45 -14.90
CA THR A 360 3.20 4.45 -14.18
C THR A 360 4.57 3.90 -13.84
N GLY A 361 5.59 4.51 -14.42
CA GLY A 361 6.99 4.16 -14.22
C GLY A 361 7.61 4.92 -13.06
N HIS A 362 8.78 5.49 -13.31
CA HIS A 362 9.49 6.31 -12.35
C HIS A 362 8.77 7.63 -12.14
N PHE A 363 8.49 8.00 -10.90
CA PHE A 363 7.91 9.30 -10.59
C PHE A 363 8.93 10.42 -10.77
N LEU A 364 8.59 11.35 -11.65
CA LEU A 364 9.43 12.48 -12.05
C LEU A 364 9.16 13.73 -11.20
N GLY A 365 7.98 13.79 -10.57
CA GLY A 365 7.48 14.95 -9.85
C GLY A 365 6.01 15.22 -10.15
N TYR A 366 5.53 16.37 -9.70
CA TYR A 366 4.17 16.83 -9.97
C TYR A 366 4.16 18.31 -10.36
N ALA A 367 3.11 18.72 -11.05
CA ALA A 367 2.76 20.11 -11.30
C ALA A 367 1.47 20.45 -10.55
N ASP A 368 1.48 21.52 -9.74
CA ASP A 368 0.23 22.10 -9.24
C ASP A 368 -0.50 22.80 -10.38
N ILE A 369 -1.80 22.60 -10.47
CA ILE A 369 -2.66 23.15 -11.52
C ILE A 369 -3.95 23.72 -10.91
N ALA A 370 -4.62 24.60 -11.66
CA ALA A 370 -5.98 25.02 -11.37
C ALA A 370 -6.71 25.18 -12.70
N THR A 371 -7.88 24.55 -12.84
CA THR A 371 -8.72 24.76 -14.02
C THR A 371 -9.29 26.16 -14.03
N ASP A 372 -9.41 26.77 -15.20
CA ASP A 372 -10.02 28.08 -15.37
C ASP A 372 -11.55 28.04 -15.26
N ALA A 373 -12.21 29.16 -15.55
CA ALA A 373 -13.68 29.24 -15.54
C ALA A 373 -14.35 28.35 -16.62
N GLY A 374 -13.59 27.88 -17.61
CA GLY A 374 -14.02 26.92 -18.62
C GLY A 374 -13.66 25.46 -18.29
N GLY A 375 -12.98 25.20 -17.17
CA GLY A 375 -12.56 23.85 -16.80
C GLY A 375 -11.20 23.42 -17.35
N HIS A 376 -10.44 24.30 -17.99
CA HIS A 376 -9.18 23.96 -18.64
C HIS A 376 -7.96 24.37 -17.79
N ALA A 377 -6.96 23.50 -17.68
CA ALA A 377 -5.67 23.80 -17.07
C ALA A 377 -4.50 23.38 -18.00
N PRO A 378 -3.70 24.33 -18.52
CA PRO A 378 -2.51 23.99 -19.28
C PRO A 378 -1.45 23.35 -18.38
N LEU A 379 -0.78 22.32 -18.88
CA LEU A 379 0.28 21.60 -18.18
C LEU A 379 1.61 21.86 -18.89
N ARG A 380 2.59 22.35 -18.11
CA ARG A 380 3.99 22.36 -18.53
C ARG A 380 4.88 21.96 -17.36
N PHE A 381 5.60 20.86 -17.52
CA PHE A 381 6.51 20.31 -16.53
C PHE A 381 7.92 20.16 -17.11
N VAL A 382 8.94 20.55 -16.36
CA VAL A 382 10.35 20.44 -16.77
C VAL A 382 11.12 19.75 -15.65
N THR A 383 11.88 18.73 -16.00
CA THR A 383 12.76 18.04 -15.05
C THR A 383 14.11 17.70 -15.68
N SER A 384 15.17 17.73 -14.89
CA SER A 384 16.49 17.20 -15.26
C SER A 384 16.59 15.69 -15.02
N GLU A 385 15.56 15.06 -14.45
CA GLU A 385 15.45 13.62 -14.31
C GLU A 385 15.16 12.99 -15.69
N VAL A 386 16.21 12.73 -16.46
CA VAL A 386 16.15 12.11 -17.80
C VAL A 386 16.73 10.70 -17.83
N ALA A 387 17.46 10.30 -16.79
CA ALA A 387 17.96 8.95 -16.59
C ALA A 387 16.85 8.08 -15.99
N PRO A 388 16.66 6.84 -16.46
CA PRO A 388 17.62 6.03 -17.24
C PRO A 388 17.44 6.11 -18.77
N GLY A 389 16.69 7.07 -19.29
CA GLY A 389 16.22 7.08 -20.67
C GLY A 389 14.82 6.47 -20.73
N TYR A 390 13.81 7.32 -20.78
CA TYR A 390 12.41 6.93 -20.81
C TYR A 390 11.94 6.75 -22.24
N SER A 391 11.23 5.65 -22.53
CA SER A 391 10.58 5.42 -23.81
C SER A 391 9.30 6.25 -23.95
N SER A 392 8.61 6.49 -22.84
CA SER A 392 7.36 7.24 -22.82
C SER A 392 7.15 7.93 -21.47
N VAL A 393 6.21 8.87 -21.43
CA VAL A 393 5.70 9.47 -20.19
C VAL A 393 4.21 9.21 -20.05
N THR A 394 3.76 9.22 -18.80
CA THR A 394 2.36 9.15 -18.40
C THR A 394 2.08 10.11 -17.26
N ALA A 395 0.81 10.40 -17.02
CA ALA A 395 0.37 11.30 -15.99
C ALA A 395 -0.88 10.80 -15.28
N ILE A 396 -1.04 11.22 -14.03
CA ILE A 396 -2.23 11.02 -13.22
C ILE A 396 -2.62 12.37 -12.64
N ALA A 397 -3.90 12.76 -12.71
CA ALA A 397 -4.40 13.93 -12.00
C ALA A 397 -4.96 13.54 -10.63
N GLY A 398 -4.71 14.39 -9.65
CA GLY A 398 -5.41 14.43 -8.38
C GLY A 398 -6.12 15.78 -8.25
N VAL A 399 -7.42 15.79 -7.98
CA VAL A 399 -8.12 17.05 -7.63
C VAL A 399 -8.75 16.93 -6.25
N GLY A 400 -8.49 17.95 -5.44
CA GLY A 400 -9.01 18.06 -4.09
C GLY A 400 -10.36 18.78 -4.06
N GLN A 401 -11.07 18.59 -2.97
CA GLN A 401 -11.99 19.59 -2.43
C GLN A 401 -11.28 20.20 -1.22
N GLU A 402 -11.51 21.49 -0.93
CA GLU A 402 -11.01 22.08 0.32
C GLU A 402 -11.48 21.20 1.52
N ASP A 403 -10.59 20.96 2.48
CA ASP A 403 -10.81 20.16 3.71
C ASP A 403 -10.79 18.61 3.61
N LEU A 404 -10.41 18.00 2.48
CA LEU A 404 -10.24 16.54 2.40
C LEU A 404 -8.83 16.05 2.76
N PHE A 405 -8.75 14.84 3.34
CA PHE A 405 -7.49 14.17 3.70
C PHE A 405 -6.69 13.69 2.48
N VAL A 406 -7.36 13.47 1.35
CA VAL A 406 -6.80 12.97 0.08
C VAL A 406 -7.59 13.51 -1.11
N ASP A 407 -6.93 13.58 -2.27
CA ASP A 407 -7.52 13.99 -3.55
C ASP A 407 -8.22 12.82 -4.26
N ALA A 408 -9.23 13.11 -5.08
CA ALA A 408 -9.75 12.14 -6.06
C ALA A 408 -8.72 11.96 -7.17
N THR A 409 -8.47 10.71 -7.58
CA THR A 409 -7.45 10.39 -8.59
C THR A 409 -8.04 9.91 -9.91
N SER A 410 -7.60 10.51 -11.01
CA SER A 410 -7.96 10.09 -12.36
C SER A 410 -7.37 8.72 -12.71
N ARG A 411 -7.85 8.14 -13.82
CA ARG A 411 -7.09 7.09 -14.52
C ARG A 411 -5.74 7.63 -15.01
N VAL A 412 -4.86 6.72 -15.40
CA VAL A 412 -3.57 7.07 -16.00
C VAL A 412 -3.77 7.53 -17.44
N SER A 413 -3.11 8.63 -17.82
CA SER A 413 -3.11 9.12 -19.19
C SER A 413 -2.63 8.04 -20.18
N PRO A 414 -2.99 8.14 -21.46
CA PRO A 414 -2.28 7.44 -22.53
C PRO A 414 -0.78 7.73 -22.48
N CYS A 415 0.01 6.78 -22.98
CA CYS A 415 1.46 6.94 -23.04
C CYS A 415 1.87 7.80 -24.22
N VAL A 416 2.73 8.78 -23.97
CA VAL A 416 3.33 9.62 -25.01
C VAL A 416 4.81 9.30 -25.11
N ALA A 417 5.26 8.99 -26.32
CA ALA A 417 6.67 8.69 -26.57
C ALA A 417 7.55 9.91 -26.25
N VAL A 418 8.72 9.65 -25.65
CA VAL A 418 9.70 10.71 -25.41
C VAL A 418 10.55 10.89 -26.67
N ALA A 419 10.54 12.08 -27.25
CA ALA A 419 11.43 12.42 -28.35
C ALA A 419 12.73 13.03 -27.80
N TYR A 420 13.85 12.40 -28.13
CA TYR A 420 15.17 12.92 -27.80
C TYR A 420 15.62 13.82 -28.94
N ALA A 421 15.75 15.13 -28.70
CA ALA A 421 16.26 16.03 -29.71
C ALA A 421 17.72 15.66 -30.02
N ASP A 422 17.96 15.12 -31.21
CA ASP A 422 19.30 14.76 -31.64
C ASP A 422 20.21 15.99 -31.66
N ARG A 423 21.31 15.93 -30.93
CA ARG A 423 22.39 16.94 -31.01
C ARG A 423 23.06 16.98 -32.39
N ILE A 424 22.74 16.05 -33.29
CA ILE A 424 23.41 15.87 -34.59
C ILE A 424 23.00 16.94 -35.62
N PHE A 425 21.85 17.60 -35.46
CA PHE A 425 21.39 18.62 -36.42
C PHE A 425 21.49 20.08 -35.94
N ALA A 426 22.01 20.32 -34.72
CA ALA A 426 22.12 21.67 -34.16
C ALA A 426 23.24 22.52 -34.80
N ASN A 427 24.21 21.89 -35.48
CA ASN A 427 25.28 22.56 -36.22
C ASN A 427 25.12 22.23 -37.70
N GLY A 428 24.17 22.90 -38.36
CA GLY A 428 23.79 22.68 -39.77
C GLY A 428 24.96 22.22 -40.66
N PHE A 429 24.68 21.22 -41.51
CA PHE A 429 25.61 20.78 -42.54
C PHE A 429 26.23 21.99 -43.25
N GLN A 430 27.56 21.94 -43.38
CA GLN A 430 28.46 22.94 -43.94
C GLN A 430 27.95 23.61 -45.22
#